data_AF-A0A7S3G7T3-F1
#
_entry.id   AF-A0A7S3G7T3-F1
#
_cell.length_a   1.000
_cell.length_b   1.000
_cell.length_c   1.000
_cell.angle_alpha   90.00
_cell.angle_beta   90.00
_cell.angle_gamma   90.00
#
_symmetry.space_group_name_H-M   'P 1'
#
loop_
_entity.id
_entity.type
_entity.pdbx_description
1 polymer ?
#
loop_
_entity_poly.entity_id
_entity_poly.type
_entity_poly.pdbx_seq_one_letter_code
_entity_poly.pdbx_strand_id
1 'polypeptide(L)'
;EGKFKWFVREKRSADYHFGTVKMLCELTKFGIAAPVSALSCIRLCVAEWKPRSVEALAYLLENAGYYLYHNPASSNVMGELMGTIDRKRANASMDSRAVSVLEIAVAAVTHKGGATVQVVKKHRPRLERYVRWLILERLSADTFEEVVEALLQLPWNEKSVRAPAPAWRSTSQKEGEEGEMGNEKMELDNAEVEHSDEKEVEKERKEGEEKEEKENEFINVADVVHKLLFKAARQAHGMEDVVAATVQKLSDYYPSVAVRIVDELLEAL
;
A
#
# COMPACT_ATOMS: atom_id res chain seq x y z
N GLU A 1 -2.56 -30.33 10.56
CA GLU A 1 -2.11 -29.87 11.90
C GLU A 1 -0.75 -30.46 12.38
N GLY A 2 0.18 -30.86 11.50
CA GLY A 2 1.38 -31.63 11.92
C GLY A 2 2.75 -30.92 11.88
N LYS A 3 2.88 -29.72 11.30
CA LYS A 3 4.21 -29.17 10.91
C LYS A 3 4.96 -28.33 11.96
N PHE A 4 4.37 -28.04 13.13
CA PHE A 4 5.05 -27.22 14.17
C PHE A 4 5.49 -27.98 15.42
N LYS A 5 5.11 -29.26 15.55
CA LYS A 5 5.45 -30.07 16.72
C LYS A 5 6.95 -30.41 16.84
N TRP A 6 7.72 -30.22 15.76
CA TRP A 6 9.18 -30.39 15.72
C TRP A 6 9.98 -29.32 16.47
N PHE A 7 9.40 -28.14 16.71
CA PHE A 7 10.08 -27.05 17.42
C PHE A 7 10.47 -27.43 18.85
N VAL A 8 9.77 -28.40 19.44
CA VAL A 8 9.88 -28.75 20.87
C VAL A 8 10.48 -30.16 21.08
N ARG A 9 10.55 -31.00 20.03
CA ARG A 9 10.78 -32.45 20.20
C ARG A 9 12.14 -32.94 19.71
N GLU A 10 12.79 -32.24 18.79
CA GLU A 10 14.13 -32.60 18.30
C GLU A 10 15.20 -31.86 19.14
N LYS A 11 16.20 -32.57 19.67
CA LYS A 11 17.38 -31.95 20.35
C LYS A 11 18.24 -31.20 19.32
N ARG A 12 17.76 -30.08 18.80
CA ARG A 12 18.56 -29.18 17.94
C ARG A 12 19.11 -28.03 18.75
N SER A 13 20.19 -27.45 18.24
CA SER A 13 20.79 -26.27 18.88
C SER A 13 19.74 -25.17 18.97
N ALA A 14 19.72 -24.47 20.09
CA ALA A 14 18.76 -23.42 20.33
C ALA A 14 18.94 -22.21 19.38
N ASP A 15 20.10 -22.09 18.73
CA ASP A 15 20.32 -21.12 17.64
C ASP A 15 19.58 -21.50 16.35
N TYR A 16 19.46 -22.81 16.07
CA TYR A 16 18.69 -23.32 14.94
C TYR A 16 17.20 -23.03 15.10
N HIS A 17 16.68 -23.16 16.32
CA HIS A 17 15.29 -22.80 16.64
C HIS A 17 15.04 -21.31 16.43
N PHE A 18 15.95 -20.44 16.89
CA PHE A 18 15.82 -19.00 16.68
C PHE A 18 15.90 -18.60 15.20
N GLY A 19 16.81 -19.20 14.42
CA GLY A 19 16.88 -19.01 12.97
C GLY A 19 15.60 -19.44 12.24
N THR A 20 14.97 -20.53 12.69
CA THR A 20 13.69 -20.99 12.16
C THR A 20 12.56 -20.00 12.45
N VAL A 21 12.54 -19.41 13.65
CA VAL A 21 11.59 -18.35 14.02
C VAL A 21 11.77 -17.13 13.12
N LYS A 22 13.01 -16.69 12.87
CA LYS A 22 13.29 -15.58 11.94
C LYS A 22 12.73 -15.84 10.55
N MET A 23 13.02 -17.01 9.99
CA MET A 23 12.51 -17.42 8.67
C MET A 23 10.97 -17.41 8.65
N LEU A 24 10.33 -17.94 9.69
CA LEU A 24 8.87 -17.97 9.79
C LEU A 24 8.27 -16.56 9.82
N CYS A 25 8.87 -15.63 10.56
CA CYS A 25 8.42 -14.24 10.60
C CYS A 25 8.40 -13.62 9.21
N GLU A 26 9.51 -13.74 8.47
CA GLU A 26 9.62 -13.17 7.12
C GLU A 26 8.61 -13.81 6.17
N LEU A 27 8.50 -15.14 6.16
CA LEU A 27 7.53 -15.85 5.31
C LEU A 27 6.08 -15.46 5.63
N THR A 28 5.76 -15.19 6.89
CA THR A 28 4.41 -14.78 7.31
C THR A 28 4.11 -13.34 6.88
N LYS A 29 5.08 -12.43 6.99
CA LYS A 29 4.94 -11.04 6.52
C LYS A 29 4.68 -10.95 5.01
N PHE A 30 5.36 -11.78 4.22
CA PHE A 30 5.17 -11.84 2.77
C PHE A 30 3.92 -12.63 2.34
N GLY A 31 3.14 -13.16 3.29
CA GLY A 31 1.94 -13.95 2.99
C GLY A 31 2.21 -15.34 2.40
N ILE A 32 3.47 -15.80 2.42
CA ILE A 32 3.87 -17.12 1.92
C ILE A 32 3.49 -18.21 2.94
N ALA A 33 3.71 -17.93 4.23
CA ALA A 33 3.30 -18.82 5.31
C ALA A 33 1.93 -18.43 5.86
N ALA A 34 1.09 -19.42 6.14
CA ALA A 34 -0.23 -19.18 6.73
C ALA A 34 -0.10 -18.57 8.15
N PRO A 35 -0.91 -17.55 8.51
CA PRO A 35 -0.87 -16.89 9.82
C PRO A 35 -0.96 -17.85 11.02
N VAL A 36 -1.73 -18.94 10.86
CA VAL A 36 -1.90 -20.01 11.86
C VAL A 36 -0.57 -20.60 12.32
N SER A 37 0.42 -20.66 11.43
CA SER A 37 1.77 -21.17 11.72
C SER A 37 2.50 -20.31 12.74
N ALA A 38 2.51 -18.99 12.52
CA ALA A 38 3.13 -18.03 13.43
C ALA A 38 2.38 -17.96 14.77
N LEU A 39 1.04 -17.96 14.74
CA LEU A 39 0.22 -18.02 15.96
C LEU A 39 0.49 -19.27 16.79
N SER A 40 0.68 -20.43 16.14
CA SER A 40 1.05 -21.67 16.82
C SER A 40 2.42 -21.57 17.49
N CYS A 41 3.38 -20.92 16.84
CA CYS A 41 4.70 -20.67 17.42
C CYS A 41 4.62 -19.74 18.64
N ILE A 42 3.84 -18.65 18.56
CA ILE A 42 3.57 -17.75 19.69
C ILE A 42 2.94 -18.53 20.87
N ARG A 43 1.95 -19.38 20.61
CA ARG A 43 1.33 -20.24 21.64
C ARG A 43 2.35 -21.12 22.37
N LEU A 44 3.29 -21.71 21.64
CA LEU A 44 4.35 -22.53 22.23
C LEU A 44 5.29 -21.70 23.11
N CYS A 45 5.74 -20.53 22.63
CA CYS A 45 6.60 -19.64 23.40
C CYS A 45 5.91 -19.17 24.69
N VAL A 46 4.63 -18.82 24.60
CA VAL A 46 3.80 -18.43 25.74
C VAL A 46 3.62 -19.59 26.72
N ALA A 47 3.46 -20.82 26.24
CA ALA A 47 3.30 -21.99 27.10
C ALA A 47 4.56 -22.28 27.94
N GLU A 48 5.74 -22.24 27.33
CA GLU A 48 7.00 -22.57 28.03
C GLU A 48 7.52 -21.48 28.96
N TRP A 49 7.32 -20.20 28.62
CA TRP A 49 7.71 -19.02 29.42
C TRP A 49 9.13 -19.09 30.04
N LYS A 50 10.12 -19.48 29.23
CA LYS A 50 11.56 -19.45 29.58
C LYS A 50 12.23 -18.22 28.97
N PRO A 51 13.39 -17.75 29.48
CA PRO A 51 14.08 -16.56 28.95
C PRO A 51 14.28 -16.59 27.43
N ARG A 52 14.75 -17.71 26.89
CA ARG A 52 14.96 -17.86 25.43
C ARG A 52 13.65 -17.89 24.63
N SER A 53 12.59 -18.48 25.18
CA SER A 53 11.28 -18.50 24.56
C SER A 53 10.66 -17.10 24.54
N VAL A 54 10.95 -16.27 25.57
CA VAL A 54 10.55 -14.86 25.64
C VAL A 54 11.33 -14.00 24.63
N GLU A 55 12.62 -14.24 24.43
CA GLU A 55 13.40 -13.58 23.36
C GLU A 55 12.85 -13.91 21.97
N ALA A 56 12.56 -15.20 21.71
CA ALA A 56 11.93 -15.63 20.47
C ALA A 56 10.53 -15.02 20.28
N LEU A 57 9.75 -14.93 21.37
CA LEU A 57 8.44 -14.28 21.38
C LEU A 57 8.54 -12.79 21.06
N ALA A 58 9.46 -12.06 21.71
CA ALA A 58 9.65 -10.64 21.45
C ALA A 58 10.03 -10.39 19.98
N TYR A 59 10.94 -11.19 19.43
CA TYR A 59 11.30 -11.11 18.01
C TYR A 59 10.11 -11.38 17.08
N LEU A 60 9.28 -12.39 17.38
CA LEU A 60 8.04 -12.68 16.65
C LEU A 60 7.06 -11.50 16.67
N LEU A 61 6.88 -10.88 17.84
CA LEU A 61 5.97 -9.75 18.02
C LEU A 61 6.46 -8.50 17.27
N GLU A 62 7.74 -8.16 17.38
CA GLU A 62 8.34 -7.02 16.66
C GLU A 62 8.19 -7.14 15.14
N ASN A 63 8.36 -8.34 14.61
CA ASN A 63 8.45 -8.55 13.17
C ASN A 63 7.12 -8.92 12.53
N ALA A 64 6.35 -9.84 13.12
CA ALA A 64 5.11 -10.37 12.55
C ALA A 64 3.87 -10.01 13.38
N GLY A 65 4.03 -9.52 14.62
CA GLY A 65 2.92 -9.28 15.54
C GLY A 65 1.94 -8.23 15.03
N TYR A 66 2.42 -7.14 14.44
CA TYR A 66 1.54 -6.11 13.85
C TYR A 66 0.65 -6.68 12.74
N TYR A 67 1.23 -7.44 11.82
CA TYR A 67 0.51 -8.10 10.72
C TYR A 67 -0.54 -9.09 11.26
N LEU A 68 -0.17 -9.93 12.24
CA LEU A 68 -1.07 -10.91 12.83
C LEU A 68 -2.22 -10.27 13.61
N TYR A 69 -1.98 -9.15 14.28
CA TYR A 69 -2.98 -8.46 15.09
C TYR A 69 -4.01 -7.71 14.24
N HIS A 70 -3.61 -7.18 13.08
CA HIS A 70 -4.49 -6.37 12.21
C HIS A 70 -5.10 -7.16 11.05
N ASN A 71 -4.59 -8.34 10.74
CA ASN A 71 -5.18 -9.19 9.70
C ASN A 71 -6.52 -9.78 10.21
N PRO A 72 -7.65 -9.60 9.49
CA PRO A 72 -8.97 -10.08 9.92
C PRO A 72 -9.03 -11.59 10.15
N ALA A 73 -8.19 -12.38 9.46
CA ALA A 73 -8.15 -13.83 9.64
C ALA A 73 -7.48 -14.28 10.96
N SER A 74 -6.63 -13.44 11.56
CA SER A 74 -5.83 -13.80 12.75
C SER A 74 -6.03 -12.87 13.94
N SER A 75 -6.69 -11.73 13.76
CA SER A 75 -6.82 -10.66 14.75
C SER A 75 -7.42 -11.14 16.07
N ASN A 76 -8.51 -11.92 16.02
CA ASN A 76 -9.18 -12.44 17.22
C ASN A 76 -8.25 -13.32 18.06
N VAL A 77 -7.60 -14.29 17.42
CA VAL A 77 -6.68 -15.21 18.10
C VAL A 77 -5.46 -14.47 18.64
N MET A 78 -4.95 -13.49 17.89
CA MET A 78 -3.83 -12.68 18.32
C MET A 78 -4.20 -11.79 19.52
N GLY A 79 -5.41 -11.22 19.56
CA GLY A 79 -5.91 -10.43 20.67
C GLY A 79 -5.97 -11.22 21.99
N GLU A 80 -6.48 -12.46 21.95
CA GLU A 80 -6.47 -13.36 23.10
C GLU A 80 -5.06 -13.69 23.59
N LEU A 81 -4.13 -13.92 22.65
CA LEU A 81 -2.73 -14.18 22.98
C LEU A 81 -2.05 -12.97 23.60
N MET A 82 -2.30 -11.76 23.10
CA MET A 82 -1.78 -10.52 23.67
C MET A 82 -2.24 -10.33 25.11
N GLY A 83 -3.52 -10.55 25.41
CA GLY A 83 -4.04 -10.52 26.79
C GLY A 83 -3.36 -11.56 27.70
N THR A 84 -3.05 -12.73 27.16
CA THR A 84 -2.31 -13.78 27.90
C THR A 84 -0.86 -13.37 28.17
N ILE A 85 -0.18 -12.79 27.18
CA ILE A 85 1.19 -12.30 27.29
C ILE A 85 1.27 -11.18 28.34
N ASP A 86 0.32 -10.25 28.33
CA ASP A 86 0.22 -9.16 29.30
C ASP A 86 0.08 -9.67 30.73
N ARG A 87 -0.82 -10.64 30.94
CA ARG A 87 -0.98 -11.25 32.25
C ARG A 87 0.27 -12.00 32.71
N LYS A 88 0.96 -12.69 31.80
CA LYS A 88 2.18 -13.44 32.14
C LYS A 88 3.35 -12.53 32.45
N ARG A 89 3.57 -11.45 31.70
CA ARG A 89 4.66 -10.49 31.98
C ARG A 89 4.48 -9.78 33.32
N ALA A 90 3.24 -9.43 33.69
CA ALA A 90 2.95 -8.74 34.95
C ALA A 90 3.20 -9.62 36.19
N ASN A 91 3.09 -10.94 36.06
CA ASN A 91 3.20 -11.89 37.18
C ASN A 91 4.53 -12.66 37.23
N ALA A 92 5.42 -12.45 36.26
CA ALA A 92 6.66 -13.21 36.14
C ALA A 92 7.85 -12.48 36.76
N SER A 93 8.48 -13.08 37.78
CA SER A 93 9.81 -12.70 38.27
C SER A 93 10.89 -13.22 37.31
N MET A 94 10.96 -12.65 36.11
CA MET A 94 11.99 -12.96 35.11
C MET A 94 13.11 -11.93 35.10
N ASP A 95 14.16 -12.21 34.34
CA ASP A 95 15.24 -11.27 34.10
C ASP A 95 14.70 -9.96 33.52
N SER A 96 15.08 -8.83 34.14
CA SER A 96 14.56 -7.49 33.86
C SER A 96 14.75 -7.11 32.39
N ARG A 97 15.88 -7.50 31.78
CA ARG A 97 16.19 -7.20 30.38
C ARG A 97 15.21 -7.86 29.40
N ALA A 98 14.94 -9.16 29.57
CA ALA A 98 14.05 -9.90 28.67
C ALA A 98 12.60 -9.37 28.74
N VAL A 99 12.17 -8.94 29.93
CA VAL A 99 10.86 -8.33 30.14
C VAL A 99 10.77 -6.97 29.43
N SER A 100 11.77 -6.10 29.59
CA SER A 100 11.77 -4.80 28.91
C SER A 100 11.75 -4.91 27.38
N VAL A 101 12.49 -5.87 26.80
CA VAL A 101 12.44 -6.12 25.35
C VAL A 101 11.04 -6.58 24.92
N LEU A 102 10.42 -7.47 25.69
CA LEU A 102 9.04 -7.91 25.43
C LEU A 102 8.03 -6.76 25.55
N GLU A 103 8.22 -5.82 26.48
CA GLU A 103 7.35 -4.65 26.63
C GLU A 103 7.40 -3.74 25.40
N ILE A 104 8.59 -3.48 24.86
CA ILE A 104 8.77 -2.72 23.61
C ILE A 104 8.05 -3.45 22.45
N ALA A 105 8.24 -4.76 22.35
CA ALA A 105 7.62 -5.57 21.31
C ALA A 105 6.08 -5.57 21.40
N VAL A 106 5.53 -5.73 22.60
CA VAL A 106 4.08 -5.69 22.86
C VAL A 106 3.51 -4.32 22.49
N ALA A 107 4.18 -3.25 22.91
CA ALA A 107 3.77 -1.89 22.56
C ALA A 107 3.76 -1.69 21.03
N ALA A 108 4.76 -2.19 20.31
CA ALA A 108 4.83 -2.10 18.85
C ALA A 108 3.67 -2.79 18.13
N VAL A 109 3.13 -3.88 18.68
CA VAL A 109 1.96 -4.59 18.11
C VAL A 109 0.68 -3.79 18.28
N THR A 110 0.47 -3.21 19.47
CA THR A 110 -0.77 -2.50 19.83
C THR A 110 -0.81 -1.05 19.38
N HIS A 111 0.36 -0.42 19.19
CA HIS A 111 0.46 0.99 18.84
C HIS A 111 -0.04 1.23 17.41
N LYS A 112 -1.31 1.67 17.29
CA LYS A 112 -1.78 2.35 16.08
C LYS A 112 -1.04 3.68 15.97
N GLY A 113 -0.03 3.76 15.10
CA GLY A 113 0.47 5.06 14.61
C GLY A 113 1.96 5.34 14.80
N GLY A 114 2.84 4.43 14.36
CA GLY A 114 4.28 4.71 14.31
C GLY A 114 4.94 4.10 13.08
N ALA A 115 4.81 4.73 11.92
CA ALA A 115 5.74 4.63 10.80
C ALA A 115 5.97 3.24 10.13
N THR A 116 4.91 2.46 9.87
CA THR A 116 4.73 2.26 8.43
C THR A 116 4.21 3.61 8.01
N VAL A 117 5.04 4.40 7.32
CA VAL A 117 4.50 5.41 6.42
C VAL A 117 3.49 4.59 5.63
N GLN A 118 2.22 4.65 6.01
CA GLN A 118 1.15 4.67 5.05
C GLN A 118 1.66 5.81 4.18
N VAL A 119 2.47 5.46 3.17
CA VAL A 119 2.55 6.21 1.96
C VAL A 119 1.12 5.98 1.55
N VAL A 120 0.22 6.83 2.07
CA VAL A 120 -1.06 7.11 1.48
C VAL A 120 -0.58 7.34 0.08
N LYS A 121 -0.71 6.32 -0.76
CA LYS A 121 -0.29 6.36 -2.14
C LYS A 121 -1.24 7.41 -2.64
N LYS A 122 -0.78 8.69 -2.57
CA LYS A 122 -1.61 9.84 -2.87
C LYS A 122 -2.20 9.45 -4.20
N HIS A 123 -3.53 9.31 -4.23
CA HIS A 123 -4.18 8.90 -5.44
C HIS A 123 -3.79 9.95 -6.47
N ARG A 124 -3.03 9.51 -7.48
CA ARG A 124 -2.45 10.38 -8.49
C ARG A 124 -3.01 9.89 -9.81
N PRO A 125 -3.70 10.77 -10.55
CA PRO A 125 -4.15 10.42 -11.89
C PRO A 125 -2.98 9.98 -12.78
N ARG A 126 -3.31 9.29 -13.86
CA ARG A 126 -2.33 8.67 -14.77
C ARG A 126 -1.32 9.67 -15.31
N LEU A 127 -1.77 10.87 -15.66
CA LEU A 127 -0.93 11.94 -16.19
C LEU A 127 0.12 12.41 -15.17
N GLU A 128 -0.28 12.68 -13.92
CA GLU A 128 0.66 13.09 -12.86
C GLU A 128 1.70 12.00 -12.58
N ARG A 129 1.30 10.72 -12.67
CA ARG A 129 2.23 9.59 -12.50
C ARG A 129 3.26 9.53 -13.62
N TYR A 130 2.84 9.74 -14.87
CA TYR A 130 3.72 9.77 -16.03
C TYR A 130 4.73 10.94 -15.95
N VAL A 131 4.25 12.15 -15.67
CA VAL A 131 5.12 13.33 -15.53
C VAL A 131 6.14 13.15 -14.40
N ARG A 132 5.72 12.55 -13.28
CA ARG A 132 6.65 12.18 -12.21
C ARG A 132 7.72 11.21 -12.69
N TRP A 133 7.33 10.15 -13.37
CA TRP A 133 8.26 9.15 -13.85
C TRP A 133 9.30 9.78 -14.81
N LEU A 134 8.84 10.66 -15.71
CA LEU A 134 9.73 11.43 -16.58
C LEU A 134 10.77 12.25 -15.79
N ILE A 135 10.34 13.03 -14.81
CA ILE A 135 11.20 14.00 -14.12
C ILE A 135 12.05 13.37 -13.00
N LEU A 136 11.49 12.46 -12.20
CA LEU A 136 12.18 11.93 -11.01
C LEU A 136 12.91 10.60 -11.25
N GLU A 137 12.51 9.82 -12.26
CA GLU A 137 13.11 8.49 -12.51
C GLU A 137 13.89 8.44 -13.82
N ARG A 138 13.43 9.14 -14.86
CA ARG A 138 14.05 9.09 -16.20
C ARG A 138 15.00 10.23 -16.50
N LEU A 139 14.85 11.42 -15.89
CA LEU A 139 15.67 12.59 -16.21
C LEU A 139 17.13 12.36 -15.78
N SER A 140 18.01 12.19 -16.75
CA SER A 140 19.46 12.15 -16.58
C SER A 140 20.14 12.86 -17.75
N ALA A 141 21.46 13.01 -17.70
CA ALA A 141 22.22 13.64 -18.79
C ALA A 141 22.07 12.89 -20.14
N ASP A 142 21.96 11.55 -20.09
CA ASP A 142 21.88 10.71 -21.30
C ASP A 142 20.48 10.70 -21.93
N THR A 143 19.45 10.82 -21.10
CA THR A 143 18.02 10.74 -21.52
C THR A 143 17.37 12.11 -21.65
N PHE A 144 18.15 13.18 -21.50
CA PHE A 144 17.68 14.57 -21.46
C PHE A 144 16.80 14.94 -22.67
N GLU A 145 17.25 14.62 -23.89
CA GLU A 145 16.50 14.99 -25.10
C GLU A 145 15.16 14.26 -25.18
N GLU A 146 15.15 12.95 -24.92
CA GLU A 146 13.92 12.14 -24.90
C GLU A 146 12.91 12.66 -23.86
N VAL A 147 13.40 13.04 -22.67
CA VAL A 147 12.53 13.54 -21.59
C VAL A 147 11.99 14.92 -21.93
N VAL A 148 12.79 15.83 -22.49
CA VAL A 148 12.31 17.17 -22.90
C VAL A 148 11.28 17.06 -24.01
N GLU A 149 11.51 16.24 -25.02
CA GLU A 149 10.52 16.01 -26.09
C GLU A 149 9.21 15.46 -25.53
N ALA A 150 9.29 14.49 -24.61
CA ALA A 150 8.11 13.92 -23.94
C ALA A 150 7.39 14.96 -23.07
N LEU A 151 8.10 15.88 -22.42
CA LEU A 151 7.50 16.98 -21.66
C LEU A 151 6.81 17.99 -22.58
N LEU A 152 7.39 18.31 -23.74
CA LEU A 152 6.80 19.24 -24.70
C LEU A 152 5.50 18.71 -25.32
N GLN A 153 5.35 17.39 -25.44
CA GLN A 153 4.14 16.73 -25.96
C GLN A 153 2.98 16.64 -24.96
N LEU A 154 3.15 17.10 -23.72
CA LEU A 154 2.09 17.04 -22.72
C LEU A 154 0.93 18.00 -23.04
N PRO A 155 -0.30 17.73 -22.57
CA PRO A 155 -1.44 18.62 -22.75
C PRO A 155 -1.37 19.81 -21.77
N TRP A 156 -0.53 20.81 -22.07
CA TRP A 156 -0.28 21.97 -21.18
C TRP A 156 -1.47 22.93 -21.02
N ASN A 157 -2.39 22.97 -22.00
CA ASN A 157 -3.52 23.92 -22.05
C ASN A 157 -4.90 23.26 -22.25
N GLU A 158 -4.97 21.93 -22.34
CA GLU A 158 -6.24 21.25 -22.54
C GLU A 158 -6.96 21.03 -21.21
N LYS A 159 -8.10 21.70 -21.03
CA LYS A 159 -9.07 21.40 -19.97
C LYS A 159 -9.78 20.05 -20.17
N SER A 160 -9.32 19.15 -21.04
CA SER A 160 -10.05 17.90 -21.30
C SER A 160 -9.18 16.84 -21.94
N VAL A 161 -8.61 15.94 -21.14
CA VAL A 161 -8.39 14.57 -21.61
C VAL A 161 -9.44 13.71 -20.92
N ARG A 162 -10.65 13.67 -21.52
CA ARG A 162 -11.58 12.58 -21.26
C ARG A 162 -10.91 11.34 -21.83
N ALA A 163 -10.47 10.41 -20.98
CA ALA A 163 -10.10 9.09 -21.47
C ALA A 163 -11.29 8.57 -22.28
N PRO A 164 -11.13 8.23 -23.58
CA PRO A 164 -12.22 7.62 -24.32
C PRO A 164 -12.64 6.38 -23.53
N ALA A 165 -13.94 6.29 -23.20
CA ALA A 165 -14.49 5.11 -22.56
C ALA A 165 -14.04 3.89 -23.37
N PRO A 166 -13.52 2.84 -22.73
CA PRO A 166 -13.03 1.67 -23.46
C PRO A 166 -14.15 1.10 -24.33
N ALA A 167 -13.81 0.70 -25.56
CA ALA A 167 -14.76 0.39 -26.63
C ALA A 167 -15.84 -0.64 -26.28
N TRP A 168 -15.64 -1.46 -25.23
CA TRP A 168 -16.65 -2.39 -24.74
C TRP A 168 -17.86 -1.72 -24.06
N ARG A 169 -17.81 -0.42 -23.73
CA ARG A 169 -18.95 0.34 -23.18
C ARG A 169 -19.95 0.80 -24.26
N SER A 170 -19.56 0.90 -25.54
CA SER A 170 -20.44 1.40 -26.60
C SER A 170 -21.40 0.35 -27.18
N THR A 171 -21.26 -0.91 -26.80
CA THR A 171 -22.02 -2.04 -27.37
C THR A 171 -23.25 -2.47 -26.56
N SER A 172 -23.51 -1.90 -25.38
CA SER A 172 -24.60 -2.37 -24.51
C SER A 172 -25.92 -1.58 -24.61
N GLN A 173 -26.14 -0.79 -25.67
CA GLN A 173 -27.39 0.00 -25.79
C GLN A 173 -28.03 0.03 -27.19
N LYS A 174 -27.73 -0.97 -28.04
CA LYS A 174 -28.43 -1.18 -29.32
C LYS A 174 -28.73 -2.67 -29.58
N GLU A 175 -29.34 -3.34 -28.63
CA GLU A 175 -30.11 -4.56 -28.91
C GLU A 175 -31.37 -4.49 -28.05
N GLY A 176 -32.46 -4.00 -28.64
CA GLY A 176 -33.70 -3.81 -27.89
C GLY A 176 -34.80 -3.03 -28.61
N GLU A 177 -34.87 -3.07 -29.94
CA GLU A 177 -36.09 -2.73 -30.68
C GLU A 177 -36.17 -3.65 -31.91
N GLU A 178 -36.86 -4.79 -31.76
CA GLU A 178 -37.65 -5.44 -32.81
C GLU A 178 -38.37 -6.66 -32.22
N GLY A 179 -39.71 -6.66 -32.23
CA GLY A 179 -40.53 -7.87 -32.15
C GLY A 179 -41.60 -7.91 -31.07
N GLU A 180 -42.78 -7.34 -31.35
CA GLU A 180 -44.05 -7.75 -30.73
C GLU A 180 -44.42 -9.19 -31.13
N MET A 181 -44.80 -10.03 -30.16
CA MET A 181 -46.04 -10.83 -30.12
C MET A 181 -45.90 -12.05 -29.19
N GLY A 182 -46.90 -12.26 -28.33
CA GLY A 182 -47.28 -13.61 -27.88
C GLY A 182 -47.33 -13.84 -26.37
N ASN A 183 -48.56 -13.95 -25.85
CA ASN A 183 -48.94 -14.46 -24.52
C ASN A 183 -48.15 -15.71 -24.09
N GLU A 184 -47.77 -15.78 -22.81
CA GLU A 184 -48.36 -16.76 -21.89
C GLU A 184 -48.09 -16.38 -20.43
N LYS A 185 -49.17 -16.34 -19.66
CA LYS A 185 -49.19 -16.05 -18.23
C LYS A 185 -48.84 -17.35 -17.49
N MET A 186 -47.64 -17.46 -16.93
CA MET A 186 -47.34 -18.41 -15.86
C MET A 186 -46.97 -17.62 -14.61
N GLU A 187 -47.93 -17.58 -13.68
CA GLU A 187 -47.70 -17.26 -12.28
C GLU A 187 -46.83 -18.39 -11.69
N LEU A 188 -45.61 -18.04 -11.26
CA LEU A 188 -44.82 -18.84 -10.32
C LEU A 188 -44.32 -17.89 -9.23
N ASP A 189 -44.66 -18.26 -8.01
CA ASP A 189 -44.38 -17.56 -6.77
C ASP A 189 -42.88 -17.28 -6.61
N ASN A 190 -42.53 -16.01 -6.43
CA ASN A 190 -41.20 -15.62 -5.96
C ASN A 190 -41.36 -14.86 -4.64
N ALA A 191 -41.32 -15.60 -3.54
CA ALA A 191 -41.12 -15.06 -2.21
C ALA A 191 -39.68 -15.35 -1.76
N GLU A 192 -38.94 -14.25 -1.56
CA GLU A 192 -37.85 -14.11 -0.60
C GLU A 192 -36.57 -14.96 -0.77
N VAL A 193 -35.63 -14.55 -1.63
CA VAL A 193 -34.18 -14.53 -1.34
C VAL A 193 -33.55 -13.42 -2.20
N GLU A 194 -32.47 -12.79 -1.71
CA GLU A 194 -31.58 -11.85 -2.42
C GLU A 194 -31.84 -10.34 -2.23
N HIS A 195 -31.84 -9.88 -0.97
CA HIS A 195 -31.75 -8.44 -0.63
C HIS A 195 -30.38 -8.01 -0.07
N SER A 196 -29.41 -8.93 -0.04
CA SER A 196 -28.03 -8.70 0.45
C SER A 196 -27.04 -8.42 -0.69
N ASP A 197 -27.16 -9.10 -1.82
CA ASP A 197 -26.16 -9.06 -2.90
C ASP A 197 -26.29 -7.80 -3.76
N GLU A 198 -27.52 -7.31 -3.97
CA GLU A 198 -27.76 -6.06 -4.70
C GLU A 198 -27.11 -4.84 -4.01
N LYS A 199 -27.10 -4.81 -2.68
CA LYS A 199 -26.51 -3.70 -1.90
C LYS A 199 -24.98 -3.71 -1.94
N GLU A 200 -24.37 -4.88 -2.09
CA GLU A 200 -22.91 -5.02 -2.19
C GLU A 200 -22.42 -4.63 -3.58
N VAL A 201 -23.14 -5.04 -4.64
CA VAL A 201 -22.89 -4.63 -6.03
C VAL A 201 -23.08 -3.13 -6.24
N GLU A 202 -24.12 -2.54 -5.63
CA GLU A 202 -24.38 -1.09 -5.74
C GLU A 202 -23.32 -0.26 -4.97
N LYS A 203 -22.76 -0.82 -3.89
CA LYS A 203 -21.65 -0.22 -3.15
C LYS A 203 -20.33 -0.30 -3.93
N GLU A 204 -20.02 -1.44 -4.54
CA GLU A 204 -18.84 -1.58 -5.40
C GLU A 204 -18.92 -0.67 -6.63
N ARG A 205 -20.11 -0.50 -7.21
CA ARG A 205 -20.37 0.43 -8.31
C ARG A 205 -20.15 1.89 -7.89
N LYS A 206 -20.68 2.31 -6.73
CA LYS A 206 -20.47 3.66 -6.18
C LYS A 206 -19.01 3.91 -5.81
N GLU A 207 -18.31 2.92 -5.24
CA GLU A 207 -16.87 3.02 -4.96
C GLU A 207 -16.02 3.04 -6.23
N GLY A 208 -16.46 2.39 -7.30
CA GLY A 208 -15.85 2.45 -8.63
C GLY A 208 -16.04 3.82 -9.28
N GLU A 209 -17.26 4.35 -9.25
CA GLU A 209 -17.61 5.68 -9.78
C GLU A 209 -16.86 6.81 -9.03
N GLU A 210 -16.74 6.73 -7.69
CA GLU A 210 -16.00 7.71 -6.89
C GLU A 210 -14.47 7.62 -7.08
N LYS A 211 -13.95 6.43 -7.41
CA LYS A 211 -12.54 6.24 -7.82
C LYS A 211 -12.29 6.78 -9.24
N GLU A 212 -13.22 6.58 -10.18
CA GLU A 212 -13.15 7.13 -11.54
C GLU A 212 -13.23 8.67 -11.53
N GLU A 213 -14.06 9.27 -10.67
CA GLU A 213 -14.12 10.74 -10.49
C GLU A 213 -12.81 11.32 -9.93
N LYS A 214 -12.19 10.65 -8.95
CA LYS A 214 -10.86 11.03 -8.43
C LYS A 214 -9.71 10.75 -9.42
N GLU A 215 -9.90 9.86 -10.40
CA GLU A 215 -8.96 9.66 -11.52
C GLU A 215 -9.06 10.78 -12.56
N ASN A 216 -10.19 11.47 -12.66
CA ASN A 216 -10.46 12.53 -13.65
C ASN A 216 -10.44 13.94 -13.06
N GLU A 217 -9.86 14.13 -11.88
CA GLU A 217 -9.64 15.47 -11.32
C GLU A 217 -8.75 16.29 -12.27
N PHE A 218 -9.14 17.55 -12.51
CA PHE A 218 -8.43 18.44 -13.42
C PHE A 218 -6.99 18.67 -12.93
N ILE A 219 -6.01 18.12 -13.64
CA ILE A 219 -4.60 18.38 -13.37
C ILE A 219 -4.12 19.54 -14.23
N ASN A 220 -3.64 20.58 -13.55
CA ASN A 220 -2.79 21.56 -14.21
C ASN A 220 -1.38 21.00 -14.38
N VAL A 221 -1.05 20.57 -15.60
CA VAL A 221 0.27 19.98 -15.92
C VAL A 221 1.40 20.94 -15.58
N ALA A 222 1.20 22.24 -15.80
CA ALA A 222 2.19 23.27 -15.50
C ALA A 222 2.57 23.28 -14.01
N ASP A 223 1.57 23.19 -13.12
CA ASP A 223 1.81 23.15 -11.67
C ASP A 223 2.51 21.86 -11.23
N VAL A 224 2.20 20.73 -11.87
CA VAL A 224 2.83 19.44 -11.57
C VAL A 224 4.29 19.43 -12.00
N VAL A 225 4.57 19.87 -13.23
CA VAL A 225 5.94 19.94 -13.77
C VAL A 225 6.79 20.91 -12.95
N HIS A 226 6.26 22.10 -12.66
CA HIS A 226 6.90 23.11 -11.79
C HIS A 226 7.32 22.51 -10.43
N LYS A 227 6.37 21.91 -9.69
CA LYS A 227 6.65 21.30 -8.38
C LYS A 227 7.66 20.16 -8.44
N LEU A 228 7.63 19.37 -9.51
CA LEU A 228 8.53 18.21 -9.66
C LEU A 228 9.94 18.62 -10.08
N LEU A 229 10.08 19.58 -10.99
CA LEU A 229 11.40 20.14 -11.37
C LEU A 229 12.04 20.87 -10.18
N PHE A 230 11.26 21.66 -9.43
CA PHE A 230 11.76 22.30 -8.20
C PHE A 230 12.21 21.25 -7.17
N LYS A 231 11.43 20.18 -6.99
CA LYS A 231 11.81 19.06 -6.11
C LYS A 231 13.10 18.38 -6.60
N ALA A 232 13.24 18.14 -7.91
CA ALA A 232 14.43 17.54 -8.48
C ALA A 232 15.67 18.42 -8.27
N ALA A 233 15.55 19.74 -8.48
CA ALA A 233 16.61 20.71 -8.23
C ALA A 233 17.11 20.67 -6.77
N ARG A 234 16.20 20.56 -5.79
CA ARG A 234 16.55 20.58 -4.36
C ARG A 234 17.08 19.24 -3.83
N GLN A 235 16.65 18.12 -4.39
CA GLN A 235 16.92 16.80 -3.82
C GLN A 235 18.10 16.06 -4.44
N ALA A 236 18.58 16.47 -5.61
CA ALA A 236 19.58 15.75 -6.36
C ALA A 236 20.90 16.51 -6.49
N HIS A 237 21.85 16.22 -5.60
CA HIS A 237 23.24 16.65 -5.75
C HIS A 237 23.79 16.14 -7.10
N GLY A 238 24.10 17.07 -8.01
CA GLY A 238 24.69 16.78 -9.33
C GLY A 238 23.74 16.70 -10.52
N MET A 239 22.43 16.95 -10.35
CA MET A 239 21.47 17.07 -11.47
C MET A 239 21.09 18.52 -11.80
N GLU A 240 21.71 19.50 -11.15
CA GLU A 240 21.39 20.93 -11.29
C GLU A 240 21.52 21.42 -12.74
N ASP A 241 22.59 21.04 -13.44
CA ASP A 241 22.83 21.42 -14.82
C ASP A 241 21.76 20.87 -15.79
N VAL A 242 21.33 19.63 -15.57
CA VAL A 242 20.31 18.97 -16.39
C VAL A 242 18.93 19.60 -16.15
N VAL A 243 18.61 19.90 -14.88
CA VAL A 243 17.37 20.59 -14.54
C VAL A 243 17.38 22.01 -15.09
N ALA A 244 18.48 22.75 -14.99
CA ALA A 244 18.61 24.09 -15.56
C ALA A 244 18.45 24.07 -17.09
N ALA A 245 19.10 23.14 -17.78
CA ALA A 245 18.93 22.97 -19.23
C ALA A 245 17.49 22.57 -19.61
N THR A 246 16.82 21.77 -18.79
CA THR A 246 15.41 21.39 -18.97
C THR A 246 14.51 22.61 -18.84
N VAL A 247 14.72 23.42 -17.80
CA VAL A 247 13.98 24.67 -17.57
C VAL A 247 14.22 25.66 -18.71
N GLN A 248 15.46 25.77 -19.20
CA GLN A 248 15.80 26.64 -20.33
C GLN A 248 15.04 26.20 -21.60
N LYS A 249 15.12 24.92 -21.98
CA LYS A 249 14.37 24.41 -23.15
C LYS A 249 12.85 24.54 -22.99
N LEU A 250 12.32 24.36 -21.78
CA LEU A 250 10.90 24.57 -21.52
C LEU A 250 10.52 26.06 -21.55
N SER A 251 11.42 26.97 -21.19
CA SER A 251 11.17 28.42 -21.19
C SER A 251 10.89 28.97 -22.59
N ASP A 252 11.48 28.35 -23.62
CA ASP A 252 11.28 28.73 -25.03
C ASP A 252 9.82 28.51 -25.49
N TYR A 253 9.10 27.56 -24.86
CA TYR A 253 7.72 27.21 -25.21
C TYR A 253 6.70 27.64 -24.16
N TYR A 254 7.06 27.55 -22.88
CA TYR A 254 6.19 27.77 -21.73
C TYR A 254 6.89 28.68 -20.69
N PRO A 255 7.05 29.98 -20.98
CA PRO A 255 7.81 30.90 -20.13
C PRO A 255 7.21 31.05 -18.73
N SER A 256 5.90 30.88 -18.57
CA SER A 256 5.21 30.97 -17.27
C SER A 256 5.66 29.92 -16.26
N VAL A 257 6.08 28.74 -16.72
CA VAL A 257 6.58 27.65 -15.86
C VAL A 257 8.00 27.94 -15.41
N ALA A 258 8.84 28.42 -16.34
CA ALA A 258 10.22 28.76 -16.05
C ALA A 258 10.32 29.92 -15.05
N VAL A 259 9.52 30.98 -15.22
CA VAL A 259 9.46 32.12 -14.28
C VAL A 259 9.10 31.64 -12.87
N ARG A 260 8.08 30.78 -12.73
CA ARG A 260 7.66 30.25 -11.42
C ARG A 260 8.73 29.38 -10.75
N ILE A 261 9.46 28.58 -11.52
CA ILE A 261 10.58 27.78 -11.00
C ILE A 261 11.70 28.71 -10.51
N VAL A 262 12.06 29.71 -11.30
CA VAL A 262 13.13 30.67 -10.96
C VAL A 262 12.74 31.51 -9.75
N ASP A 263 11.52 32.04 -9.68
CA ASP A 263 11.02 32.81 -8.53
C ASP A 263 11.07 31.97 -7.24
N GLU A 264 10.59 30.72 -7.26
CA GLU A 264 10.66 29.83 -6.09
C GLU A 264 12.09 29.46 -5.70
N LEU A 265 13.00 29.30 -6.67
CA LEU A 265 14.42 29.05 -6.38
C LEU A 265 15.10 30.28 -5.77
N LEU A 266 14.77 31.48 -6.23
CA LEU A 266 15.26 32.74 -5.68
C LEU A 266 14.73 33.00 -4.26
N GLU A 267 13.47 32.65 -3.98
CA GLU A 267 12.90 32.73 -2.63
C GLU A 267 13.47 31.68 -1.66
N ALA A 268 14.03 30.58 -2.18
CA ALA A 268 14.57 29.48 -1.39
C ALA A 268 16.07 29.62 -1.04
N LEU A 269 16.76 30.63 -1.59
CA LEU A 269 18.15 31.02 -1.29
C LEU A 269 18.24 31.86 -0.01
#